data_AF-A0A8F5V611-F1
#
_entry.id   AF-A0A8F5V611-F1
#
_cell.length_a   1.000
_cell.length_b   1.000
_cell.length_c   1.000
_cell.angle_alpha   90.00
_cell.angle_beta   90.00
_cell.angle_gamma   90.00
#
_symmetry.space_group_name_H-M   'P 1'
#
loop_
_entity.id
_entity.type
_entity.pdbx_description
1 polymer ?
#
loop_
_entity_poly.entity_id
_entity_poly.type
_entity_poly.pdbx_seq_one_letter_code
_entity_poly.pdbx_strand_id
1 'polypeptide(L)'
;MLLDARQRQELVNYLLGKENQNGDLADNLGIRSGAYELLTENAGIFTEIHMGDLYFCLEQRLVRVDGQVVNLTAKEFDILALLITHPQRVFTYELIMELVWNEDVTFYSRKAVSNHMSNLRKKLKITPDGLEYIKNIVGVGYKFEIP
;
A
#
# COMPACT_ATOMS: atom_id res chain seq x y z
N MET A 1 -15.55 -9.15 9.75
CA MET A 1 -16.41 -8.70 10.86
C MET A 1 -15.53 -7.86 11.77
N LEU A 2 -15.67 -6.54 11.69
CA LEU A 2 -15.02 -5.56 12.57
C LEU A 2 -15.89 -5.40 13.83
N LEU A 3 -15.27 -5.00 14.94
CA LEU A 3 -15.92 -4.79 16.23
C LEU A 3 -17.21 -3.97 16.08
N ASP A 4 -18.27 -4.44 16.74
CA ASP A 4 -19.54 -3.72 16.72
C ASP A 4 -19.43 -2.37 17.45
N ALA A 5 -20.44 -1.51 17.27
CA ALA A 5 -20.41 -0.16 17.83
C ALA A 5 -20.34 -0.15 19.36
N ARG A 6 -20.89 -1.17 20.02
CA ARG A 6 -20.87 -1.30 21.48
C ARG A 6 -19.49 -1.73 21.97
N GLN A 7 -18.87 -2.69 21.30
CA GLN A 7 -17.50 -3.14 21.59
C GLN A 7 -16.47 -2.02 21.40
N ARG A 8 -16.64 -1.18 20.36
CA ARG A 8 -15.80 0.00 20.15
C ARG A 8 -15.97 1.04 21.26
N GLN A 9 -17.21 1.29 21.70
CA GLN A 9 -17.47 2.24 22.78
C GLN A 9 -16.97 1.74 24.14
N GLU A 10 -17.12 0.45 24.44
CA GLU A 10 -16.59 -0.17 25.67
C GLU A 10 -15.06 -0.09 25.71
N LEU A 11 -14.39 -0.29 24.57
CA LEU A 11 -12.93 -0.15 24.46
C LEU A 11 -12.45 1.29 24.70
N VAL A 12 -13.11 2.28 24.07
CA VAL A 12 -12.78 3.70 24.27
C VAL A 12 -12.97 4.11 25.74
N ASN A 13 -14.06 3.66 26.37
CA ASN A 13 -14.32 3.96 27.77
C ASN A 13 -13.29 3.33 28.72
N TYR A 14 -12.81 2.12 28.42
CA TYR A 14 -11.75 1.46 29.19
C TYR A 14 -10.41 2.20 29.08
N LEU A 15 -10.05 2.66 27.87
CA LEU A 15 -8.80 3.39 27.62
C LEU A 15 -8.79 4.76 28.33
N LEU A 16 -9.89 5.51 28.23
CA LEU A 16 -10.03 6.81 28.90
C LEU A 16 -10.17 6.68 30.42
N GLY A 17 -10.74 5.59 30.92
CA GLY A 17 -10.91 5.35 32.36
C GLY A 17 -9.61 5.11 33.12
N LYS A 18 -8.52 4.73 32.44
CA LYS A 18 -7.20 4.50 33.06
C LYS A 18 -6.39 5.78 33.32
N GLU A 19 -6.71 6.90 32.64
CA GLU A 19 -5.97 8.16 32.82
C GLU A 19 -6.31 8.89 34.14
N ASN A 20 -7.41 8.54 34.80
CA ASN A 20 -7.92 9.29 35.96
C ASN A 20 -7.45 8.79 37.35
N GLN A 21 -6.44 7.91 37.43
CA GLN A 21 -5.91 7.45 38.74
C GLN A 21 -4.48 7.88 39.06
N ASN A 22 -3.80 8.67 38.21
CA ASN A 22 -2.49 9.24 38.54
C ASN A 22 -2.57 10.77 38.47
N GLY A 23 -2.92 11.37 39.62
CA GLY A 23 -3.00 12.81 39.81
C GLY A 23 -1.62 13.48 39.84
N ASP A 24 -1.58 14.64 39.20
CA ASP A 24 -0.82 15.85 39.49
C ASP A 24 0.65 15.72 39.90
N LEU A 25 1.54 16.11 38.98
CA LEU A 25 2.69 16.99 39.26
C LEU A 25 3.19 17.60 37.95
N ALA A 26 2.78 18.86 37.76
CA ALA A 26 3.53 19.97 37.18
C ALA A 26 4.63 19.68 36.13
N ASP A 27 4.46 20.37 35.01
CA ASP A 27 5.51 21.12 34.32
C ASP A 27 6.68 20.38 33.68
N ASN A 28 6.75 20.63 32.36
CA ASN A 28 7.97 20.89 31.61
C ASN A 28 8.86 19.70 31.18
N LEU A 29 8.93 19.57 29.85
CA LEU A 29 9.95 18.89 29.05
C LEU A 29 10.02 17.35 29.13
N GLY A 30 9.28 16.73 28.22
CA GLY A 30 9.52 15.37 27.75
C GLY A 30 8.30 14.90 26.96
N ILE A 31 8.33 14.90 25.62
CA ILE A 31 8.62 13.65 24.91
C ILE A 31 8.46 12.45 25.85
N ARG A 32 7.30 11.78 25.84
CA ARG A 32 7.21 10.31 25.90
C ARG A 32 5.76 9.81 25.75
N SER A 33 5.67 8.76 24.94
CA SER A 33 4.64 7.71 24.91
C SER A 33 3.40 7.84 24.02
N GLY A 34 2.36 8.61 24.34
CA GLY A 34 1.01 8.31 23.80
C GLY A 34 0.82 8.34 22.28
N ALA A 35 1.36 9.33 21.57
CA ALA A 35 1.19 9.42 20.11
C ALA A 35 2.07 8.44 19.33
N TYR A 36 3.20 8.01 19.92
CA TYR A 36 4.11 7.05 19.28
C TYR A 36 3.75 5.60 19.62
N GLU A 37 3.13 5.32 20.77
CA GLU A 37 2.63 3.98 21.09
C GLU A 37 1.38 3.59 20.30
N LEU A 38 0.53 4.55 19.91
CA LEU A 38 -0.53 4.30 18.93
C LEU A 38 0.04 3.84 17.58
N LEU A 39 1.24 4.29 17.18
CA LEU A 39 1.91 3.84 15.96
C LEU A 39 2.53 2.45 16.11
N THR A 40 2.77 1.96 17.33
CA THR A 40 3.40 0.66 17.56
C THR A 40 2.39 -0.50 17.66
N GLU A 41 1.10 -0.21 17.89
CA GLU A 41 -0.01 -1.18 17.77
C GLU A 41 -0.60 -1.30 16.35
N ASN A 42 -0.02 -0.63 15.34
CA ASN A 42 -0.55 -0.60 13.96
C ASN A 42 -0.24 -1.85 13.12
N ALA A 43 0.35 -2.90 13.69
CA ALA A 43 0.73 -4.12 12.97
C ALA A 43 -0.44 -4.90 12.31
N GLY A 44 -1.68 -4.40 12.40
CA GLY A 44 -2.85 -5.00 11.75
C GLY A 44 -3.87 -4.03 11.14
N ILE A 45 -3.58 -2.72 11.05
CA ILE A 45 -4.51 -1.75 10.43
C ILE A 45 -4.20 -1.52 8.95
N PHE A 46 -2.92 -1.64 8.57
CA PHE A 46 -2.46 -1.40 7.21
C PHE A 46 -2.14 -2.70 6.50
N THR A 47 -2.57 -2.81 5.25
CA THR A 47 -2.15 -3.83 4.31
C THR A 47 -0.79 -3.44 3.76
N GLU A 48 0.25 -3.86 4.48
CA GLU A 48 1.65 -3.56 4.15
C GLU A 48 2.33 -4.75 3.48
N ILE A 49 3.13 -4.46 2.45
CA ILE A 49 3.93 -5.44 1.74
C ILE A 49 5.36 -4.92 1.66
N HIS A 50 6.31 -5.73 2.13
CA HIS A 50 7.75 -5.48 2.06
C HIS A 50 8.41 -6.54 1.18
N MET A 51 9.03 -6.11 0.08
CA MET A 51 9.67 -7.00 -0.90
C MET A 51 10.98 -6.39 -1.38
N GLY A 52 12.11 -6.90 -0.89
CA GLY A 52 13.42 -6.27 -1.12
C GLY A 52 13.41 -4.83 -0.61
N ASP A 53 13.78 -3.89 -1.47
CA ASP A 53 13.80 -2.47 -1.13
C ASP A 53 12.43 -1.79 -1.28
N LEU A 54 11.42 -2.51 -1.80
CA LEU A 54 10.09 -2.00 -2.03
C LEU A 54 9.21 -2.15 -0.78
N TYR A 55 8.64 -1.04 -0.35
CA TYR A 55 7.56 -0.97 0.63
C TYR A 55 6.29 -0.48 -0.06
N PHE A 56 5.17 -1.14 0.23
CA PHE A 56 3.85 -0.80 -0.27
C PHE A 56 2.85 -0.81 0.88
N CYS A 57 1.99 0.22 0.96
CA CYS A 57 0.87 0.28 1.88
C CYS A 57 -0.40 0.65 1.11
N LEU A 58 -1.40 -0.23 1.17
CA LEU A 58 -2.62 -0.10 0.37
C LEU A 58 -3.46 1.11 0.78
N GLU A 59 -3.76 1.24 2.08
CA GLU A 59 -4.68 2.23 2.63
C GLU A 59 -4.10 3.64 2.57
N GLN A 60 -2.78 3.76 2.75
CA GLN A 60 -2.07 5.03 2.61
C GLN A 60 -1.81 5.40 1.15
N ARG A 61 -2.05 4.48 0.21
CA ARG A 61 -1.62 4.55 -1.18
C ARG A 61 -0.16 4.98 -1.33
N LEU A 62 0.68 4.41 -0.47
CA LEU A 62 2.08 4.80 -0.32
C LEU A 62 2.99 3.71 -0.87
N VAL A 63 3.95 4.12 -1.71
CA VAL A 63 5.01 3.26 -2.21
C VAL A 63 6.35 3.90 -1.90
N ARG A 64 7.27 3.12 -1.36
CA ARG A 64 8.67 3.51 -1.21
C ARG A 64 9.57 2.48 -1.85
N VAL A 65 10.67 2.92 -2.43
CA VAL A 65 11.78 2.06 -2.84
C VAL A 65 13.04 2.63 -2.23
N ASP A 66 13.82 1.80 -1.53
CA ASP A 66 15.04 2.22 -0.81
C ASP A 66 14.77 3.41 0.14
N GLY A 67 13.63 3.33 0.86
CA GLY A 67 13.16 4.38 1.78
C GLY A 67 12.61 5.65 1.12
N GLN A 68 12.75 5.84 -0.18
CA GLN A 68 12.30 7.04 -0.91
C GLN A 68 10.88 6.87 -1.43
N VAL A 69 10.03 7.90 -1.26
CA VAL A 69 8.65 7.89 -1.76
C VAL A 69 8.62 7.91 -3.28
N VAL A 70 7.89 6.97 -3.87
CA VAL A 70 7.68 6.88 -5.32
C VAL A 70 6.30 7.42 -5.69
N ASN A 71 6.27 8.55 -6.40
CA ASN A 71 5.02 9.20 -6.79
C ASN A 71 4.36 8.51 -8.00
N LEU A 72 3.34 7.70 -7.72
CA LEU A 72 2.52 7.02 -8.72
C LEU A 72 1.23 7.81 -9.00
N THR A 73 0.77 7.76 -10.25
CA THR A 73 -0.61 8.16 -10.58
C THR A 73 -1.60 7.14 -10.02
N ALA A 74 -2.89 7.50 -9.98
CA ALA A 74 -3.94 6.60 -9.49
C ALA A 74 -3.90 5.23 -10.19
N LYS A 75 -3.88 5.22 -11.53
CA LYS A 75 -3.86 3.98 -12.32
C LYS A 75 -2.56 3.20 -12.19
N GLU A 76 -1.40 3.86 -12.10
CA GLU A 76 -0.13 3.16 -11.84
C GLU A 76 -0.14 2.46 -10.47
N PHE A 77 -0.67 3.13 -9.44
CA PHE A 77 -0.82 2.53 -8.12
C PHE A 77 -1.80 1.36 -8.14
N ASP A 78 -2.97 1.52 -8.78
CA ASP A 78 -3.99 0.46 -8.82
C ASP A 78 -3.47 -0.79 -9.57
N ILE A 79 -2.72 -0.59 -10.67
CA ILE A 79 -2.02 -1.66 -11.37
C ILE A 79 -1.01 -2.34 -10.44
N LEU A 80 -0.17 -1.57 -9.74
CA LEU A 80 0.80 -2.15 -8.82
C LEU A 80 0.10 -2.94 -7.71
N ALA A 81 -0.93 -2.37 -7.10
CA ALA A 81 -1.73 -3.00 -6.05
C ALA A 81 -2.31 -4.34 -6.51
N LEU A 82 -2.88 -4.41 -7.72
CA LEU A 82 -3.39 -5.64 -8.31
C LEU A 82 -2.30 -6.72 -8.42
N LEU A 83 -1.14 -6.35 -8.96
CA LEU A 83 -0.06 -7.30 -9.22
C LEU A 83 0.66 -7.73 -7.93
N ILE A 84 0.98 -6.80 -7.03
CA ILE A 84 1.77 -7.06 -5.82
C ILE A 84 1.01 -7.87 -4.77
N THR A 85 -0.32 -7.73 -4.72
CA THR A 85 -1.18 -8.56 -3.85
C THR A 85 -1.34 -9.99 -4.36
N HIS A 86 -0.92 -10.27 -5.61
CA HIS A 86 -0.99 -11.58 -6.24
C HIS A 86 0.36 -11.93 -6.91
N PRO A 87 1.45 -12.06 -6.14
CA PRO A 87 2.78 -12.32 -6.68
C PRO A 87 2.80 -13.61 -7.51
N GLN A 88 3.64 -13.65 -8.55
CA GLN A 88 3.79 -14.73 -9.53
C GLN A 88 2.57 -14.99 -10.44
N ARG A 89 1.40 -14.40 -10.17
CA ARG A 89 0.23 -14.53 -11.04
C ARG A 89 0.38 -13.65 -12.28
N VAL A 90 0.14 -14.22 -13.45
CA VAL A 90 0.05 -13.47 -14.71
C VAL A 90 -1.36 -12.91 -14.86
N PHE A 91 -1.45 -11.59 -15.01
CA PHE A 91 -2.67 -10.90 -15.39
C PHE A 91 -2.60 -10.52 -16.86
N THR A 92 -3.62 -10.91 -17.63
CA THR A 92 -3.72 -10.55 -19.04
C THR A 92 -3.99 -9.06 -19.19
N TYR A 93 -3.71 -8.49 -20.37
CA TYR A 93 -4.02 -7.08 -20.65
C TYR A 93 -5.51 -6.78 -20.44
N GLU A 94 -6.37 -7.70 -20.87
CA GLU A 94 -7.82 -7.60 -20.78
C GLU A 94 -8.27 -7.62 -19.31
N LEU A 95 -7.68 -8.49 -18.48
CA LEU A 95 -8.00 -8.57 -17.06
C LEU A 95 -7.48 -7.36 -16.27
N ILE A 96 -6.30 -6.83 -16.60
CA ILE A 96 -5.80 -5.58 -16.00
C ILE A 96 -6.74 -4.43 -16.36
N MET A 97 -7.18 -4.36 -17.62
CA MET A 97 -8.14 -3.34 -18.05
C MET A 97 -9.44 -3.44 -17.26
N GLU A 98 -10.04 -4.63 -17.19
CA GLU A 98 -11.30 -4.88 -16.49
C GLU A 98 -11.21 -4.47 -15.02
N LEU A 99 -10.20 -4.98 -14.29
CA LEU A 99 -10.08 -4.81 -12.84
C LEU A 99 -9.63 -3.40 -12.40
N VAL A 100 -8.87 -2.69 -13.24
CA VAL A 100 -8.33 -1.37 -12.89
C VAL A 100 -9.19 -0.23 -13.42
N TRP A 101 -9.80 -0.38 -14.60
CA TRP A 101 -10.65 0.67 -15.17
C TRP A 101 -12.13 0.54 -14.79
N ASN A 102 -12.66 -0.65 -14.47
CA ASN A 102 -14.06 -0.87 -14.08
C ASN A 102 -15.10 -0.25 -15.05
N GLU A 103 -14.73 -0.07 -16.32
CA GLU A 103 -15.53 0.56 -17.37
C GLU A 103 -15.61 -0.37 -18.59
N ASP A 104 -16.62 -0.16 -19.44
CA ASP A 104 -16.78 -0.94 -20.67
C ASP A 104 -15.47 -0.96 -21.47
N VAL A 105 -14.94 -2.16 -21.65
CA VAL A 105 -13.61 -2.48 -22.24
C VAL A 105 -13.50 -1.97 -23.70
N THR A 106 -14.57 -1.44 -24.27
CA THR A 106 -14.67 -0.95 -25.64
C THR A 106 -13.86 0.32 -25.90
N PHE A 107 -13.53 1.12 -24.88
CA PHE A 107 -12.83 2.40 -25.06
C PHE A 107 -11.30 2.34 -24.88
N TYR A 108 -10.77 1.31 -24.23
CA TYR A 108 -9.37 1.30 -23.84
C TYR A 108 -8.57 0.20 -24.56
N SER A 109 -7.45 0.60 -25.15
CA SER A 109 -6.58 -0.31 -25.88
C SER A 109 -5.50 -0.91 -25.00
N ARG A 110 -4.97 -2.08 -25.40
CA ARG A 110 -3.76 -2.70 -24.85
C ARG A 110 -2.59 -1.71 -24.69
N LYS A 111 -2.51 -0.71 -25.57
CA LYS A 111 -1.50 0.36 -25.52
C LYS A 111 -1.59 1.23 -24.26
N ALA A 112 -2.79 1.47 -23.74
CA ALA A 112 -2.98 2.24 -22.50
C ALA A 112 -2.33 1.52 -21.31
N VAL A 113 -2.61 0.21 -21.14
CA VAL A 113 -1.96 -0.62 -20.11
C VAL A 113 -0.44 -0.59 -20.26
N SER A 114 0.07 -0.80 -21.48
CA SER A 114 1.51 -0.82 -21.74
C SER A 114 2.19 0.52 -21.40
N ASN A 115 1.52 1.64 -21.65
CA ASN A 115 2.05 2.98 -21.31
C ASN A 115 2.14 3.17 -19.80
N HIS A 116 1.07 2.86 -19.07
CA HIS A 116 1.08 2.93 -17.60
C HIS A 116 2.12 1.98 -17.00
N MET A 117 2.24 0.77 -17.53
CA MET A 117 3.21 -0.21 -17.06
C MET A 117 4.65 0.23 -17.31
N SER A 118 4.91 0.84 -18.47
CA SER A 118 6.23 1.38 -18.80
C SER A 118 6.63 2.51 -17.86
N ASN A 119 5.69 3.41 -17.53
CA ASN A 119 5.94 4.50 -16.60
C ASN A 119 6.09 3.99 -15.15
N LEU A 120 5.23 3.07 -14.72
CA LEU A 120 5.32 2.41 -13.41
C LEU A 120 6.68 1.76 -13.21
N ARG A 121 7.13 0.92 -14.15
CA ARG A 121 8.44 0.25 -14.08
C ARG A 121 9.60 1.24 -13.99
N LYS A 122 9.55 2.35 -14.75
CA LYS A 122 10.56 3.42 -14.66
C LYS A 122 10.58 4.07 -13.29
N LYS A 123 9.41 4.32 -12.70
CA LYS A 123 9.30 4.97 -11.37
C LYS A 123 9.74 4.06 -10.23
N LEU A 124 9.48 2.76 -10.32
CA LEU A 124 9.95 1.78 -9.33
C LEU A 124 11.46 1.54 -9.41
N LYS A 125 12.06 1.80 -10.56
CA LYS A 125 13.51 1.68 -10.78
C LYS A 125 14.20 3.01 -10.47
N ILE A 126 14.44 3.27 -9.17
CA ILE A 126 15.11 4.50 -8.71
C ILE A 126 16.58 4.54 -9.14
N THR A 127 17.26 3.39 -9.16
CA THR A 127 18.67 3.28 -9.57
C THR A 127 18.82 2.46 -10.86
N PRO A 128 19.87 2.70 -11.68
CA PRO A 128 20.12 1.92 -12.90
C PRO A 128 20.27 0.42 -12.67
N ASP A 129 20.77 0.02 -11.50
CA ASP A 129 20.96 -1.37 -11.09
C ASP A 129 19.78 -1.89 -10.23
N GLY A 130 18.71 -1.09 -10.11
CA GLY A 130 17.55 -1.42 -9.31
C GLY A 130 16.77 -2.64 -9.81
N LEU A 131 16.13 -3.32 -8.86
CA LEU A 131 15.31 -4.51 -9.02
C LEU A 131 14.14 -4.31 -9.99
N GLU A 132 13.86 -5.31 -10.84
CA GLU A 132 12.72 -5.30 -11.77
C GLU A 132 11.54 -6.10 -11.20
N TYR A 133 10.68 -5.43 -10.43
CA TYR A 133 9.54 -6.06 -9.74
C TYR A 133 8.40 -6.53 -10.65
N ILE A 134 8.32 -6.03 -11.90
CA ILE A 134 7.21 -6.32 -12.80
C ILE A 134 7.74 -6.87 -14.12
N LYS A 135 7.41 -8.13 -14.42
CA LYS A 135 7.78 -8.80 -15.66
C LYS A 135 6.69 -8.72 -16.71
N ASN A 136 7.13 -8.49 -17.95
CA ASN A 136 6.29 -8.58 -19.14
C ASN A 136 6.29 -10.01 -19.67
N ILE A 137 5.11 -10.62 -19.74
CA ILE A 137 4.91 -11.90 -20.43
C ILE A 137 4.42 -11.55 -21.84
N VAL A 138 5.35 -11.59 -22.79
CA VAL A 138 5.14 -11.11 -24.16
C VAL A 138 3.91 -11.76 -24.79
N GLY A 139 2.99 -10.92 -25.28
CA GLY A 139 1.75 -11.35 -25.91
C GLY A 139 0.63 -11.76 -24.95
N VAL A 140 0.91 -11.82 -23.64
CA VAL A 140 -0.04 -12.27 -22.62
C VAL A 140 -0.41 -11.15 -21.65
N GLY A 141 0.57 -10.53 -20.98
CA GLY A 141 0.31 -9.52 -19.96
C GLY A 141 1.47 -9.34 -19.00
N TYR A 142 1.18 -9.14 -17.72
CA TYR A 142 2.19 -8.80 -16.70
C TYR A 142 2.03 -9.60 -15.42
N LYS A 143 3.13 -9.76 -14.68
CA LYS A 143 3.12 -10.31 -13.33
C LYS A 143 4.07 -9.56 -12.41
N PHE A 144 3.77 -9.54 -11.12
CA PHE A 144 4.73 -9.16 -10.09
C PHE A 144 5.67 -10.33 -9.81
N GLU A 145 6.97 -10.09 -9.82
CA GLU A 145 8.01 -11.08 -9.54
C GLU A 145 9.06 -10.42 -8.64
N ILE A 146 9.35 -11.07 -7.51
CA ILE A 146 10.46 -10.68 -6.65
C ILE A 146 11.73 -11.17 -7.36
N PRO A 147 12.67 -10.28 -7.73
CA PRO A 147 13.87 -10.70 -8.45
C PRO A 147 14.84 -11.51 -7.60
#